data_AF-A0A9Q3PJG2-F1
#
_entry.id   AF-A0A9Q3PJG2-F1
#
_cell.length_a   1.000
_cell.length_b   1.000
_cell.length_c   1.000
_cell.angle_alpha   90.00
_cell.angle_beta   90.00
_cell.angle_gamma   90.00
#
_symmetry.space_group_name_H-M   'P 1'
#
loop_
_entity.id
_entity.type
_entity.pdbx_description
1 polymer ?
#
loop_
_entity_poly.entity_id
_entity_poly.type
_entity_poly.pdbx_seq_one_letter_code
_entity_poly.pdbx_strand_id
1 'polypeptide(L)'
;MLEKGWNPRLPADTLRKDLINIHPIASSFKVMLNKVKHHAKQSMKDTFEYAKQKWDKSHKVPEFKVGDLVVVSTLNLNNIKGPKKLKDSYVGPFVIVSLHGTNAVQVELSGELENKHPTFPVSLIKPYQPADKELFPLRNPTPLTVAPMEQNEDKKIKKVMKERRLRGKNQREILSDIEIQSMKMNGWQNQKYLTQINS
;
A
#
# COMPACT_ATOMS: atom_id res chain seq x y z
N MET A 1 40.53 -37.99 -8.26
CA MET A 1 40.37 -36.94 -7.24
C MET A 1 39.96 -35.67 -7.97
N LEU A 2 38.74 -35.18 -7.75
CA LEU A 2 38.19 -34.03 -8.48
C LEU A 2 38.41 -32.78 -7.61
N GLU A 3 39.31 -31.90 -8.01
CA GLU A 3 39.59 -30.67 -7.27
C GLU A 3 38.35 -29.77 -7.24
N LYS A 4 37.70 -29.70 -6.07
CA LYS A 4 36.63 -28.74 -5.78
C LYS A 4 37.26 -27.44 -5.26
N GLY A 5 38.10 -26.80 -6.07
CA GLY A 5 38.63 -25.48 -5.76
C GLY A 5 37.61 -24.39 -6.10
N TRP A 6 37.31 -23.49 -5.16
CA TRP A 6 36.51 -22.30 -5.45
C TRP A 6 37.41 -21.27 -6.16
N ASN A 7 37.11 -20.96 -7.42
CA ASN A 7 37.85 -19.95 -8.16
C ASN A 7 37.24 -18.56 -7.87
N PRO A 8 37.94 -17.65 -7.16
CA PRO A 8 37.42 -16.34 -6.82
C PRO A 8 37.13 -15.53 -8.08
N ARG A 9 35.94 -14.93 -8.18
CA ARG A 9 35.65 -14.00 -9.28
C ARG A 9 36.46 -12.73 -9.09
N LEU A 10 37.33 -12.44 -10.05
CA LEU A 10 38.13 -11.22 -10.04
C LEU A 10 37.28 -10.05 -10.55
N PRO A 11 37.58 -8.79 -10.16
CA PRO A 11 36.94 -7.60 -10.73
C PRO A 11 37.06 -7.49 -12.27
N ALA A 12 38.01 -8.20 -12.88
CA ALA A 12 38.12 -8.30 -14.33
C ALA A 12 37.06 -9.24 -14.95
N ASP A 13 36.57 -10.23 -14.19
CA ASP A 13 35.55 -11.18 -14.64
C ASP A 13 34.13 -10.59 -14.60
N THR A 14 33.93 -9.50 -13.86
CA THR A 14 32.68 -8.73 -13.86
C THR A 14 32.59 -7.76 -15.03
N LEU A 15 33.71 -7.49 -15.73
CA LEU A 15 33.69 -6.74 -16.98
C LEU A 15 33.10 -7.64 -18.08
N ARG A 16 31.93 -7.23 -18.59
CA ARG A 16 31.27 -7.90 -19.72
C ARG A 16 32.17 -7.81 -20.96
N LYS A 17 32.74 -8.93 -21.38
CA LYS A 17 33.63 -9.04 -22.56
C LYS A 17 32.89 -8.77 -23.88
N ASP A 18 31.58 -8.89 -23.82
CA ASP A 18 30.54 -8.61 -24.80
C ASP A 18 30.19 -7.12 -24.94
N LEU A 19 30.79 -6.24 -24.11
CA LEU A 19 30.70 -4.79 -24.28
C LEU A 19 31.42 -4.33 -25.55
N ILE A 20 30.87 -3.31 -26.20
CA ILE A 20 31.43 -2.72 -27.43
C ILE A 20 32.77 -2.05 -27.08
N ASN A 21 33.87 -2.56 -27.62
CA ASN A 21 35.23 -2.03 -27.41
C ASN A 21 35.30 -0.55 -27.84
N ILE A 22 35.63 0.34 -26.91
CA ILE A 22 35.55 1.80 -27.08
C ILE A 22 36.89 2.33 -27.57
N HIS A 23 37.06 2.44 -28.89
CA HIS A 23 38.04 3.35 -29.48
C HIS A 23 37.59 3.80 -30.89
N PRO A 24 36.81 4.90 -31.01
CA PRO A 24 36.31 5.34 -32.31
C PRO A 24 37.22 6.40 -32.95
N ILE A 25 37.74 6.08 -34.13
CA ILE A 25 38.02 7.09 -35.16
C ILE A 25 36.64 7.53 -35.70
N ALA A 26 36.45 8.82 -36.04
CA ALA A 26 35.14 9.39 -36.39
C ALA A 26 34.35 8.60 -37.47
N SER A 27 35.04 7.93 -38.39
CA SER A 27 34.44 7.08 -39.44
C SER A 27 33.77 5.80 -38.91
N SER A 28 34.19 5.25 -37.77
CA SER A 28 33.62 4.04 -37.16
C SER A 28 32.52 4.32 -36.14
N PHE A 29 32.26 5.60 -35.83
CA PHE A 29 31.31 6.03 -34.81
C PHE A 29 29.85 5.69 -35.13
N LYS A 30 29.42 5.83 -36.40
CA LYS A 30 28.04 5.47 -36.81
C LYS A 30 27.75 3.98 -36.61
N VAL A 31 28.70 3.12 -37.00
CA VAL A 31 28.60 1.67 -36.82
C VAL A 31 28.54 1.33 -35.34
N MET A 32 29.36 1.99 -34.52
CA MET A 32 29.33 1.85 -33.06
C MET A 32 27.96 2.25 -32.49
N LEU A 33 27.44 3.43 -32.81
CA LEU A 33 26.13 3.88 -32.33
C LEU A 33 25.00 2.91 -32.69
N ASN A 34 25.01 2.37 -33.90
CA ASN A 34 24.01 1.38 -34.31
C ASN A 34 24.12 0.09 -33.49
N LYS A 35 25.35 -0.39 -33.22
CA LYS A 35 25.59 -1.55 -32.34
C LYS A 35 25.13 -1.28 -30.91
N VAL A 36 25.45 -0.11 -30.34
CA VAL A 36 25.01 0.30 -28.99
C VAL A 36 23.49 0.32 -28.91
N LYS A 37 22.82 0.95 -29.88
CA LYS A 37 21.35 1.01 -29.95
C LYS A 37 20.74 -0.38 -30.05
N HIS A 38 21.30 -1.25 -30.88
CA HIS A 38 20.83 -2.61 -31.04
C HIS A 38 20.97 -3.41 -29.74
N HIS A 39 22.14 -3.36 -29.12
CA HIS A 39 22.42 -4.04 -27.86
C HIS A 39 21.53 -3.54 -26.73
N ALA A 40 21.33 -2.21 -26.60
CA ALA A 40 20.41 -1.64 -25.62
C ALA A 40 18.97 -2.15 -25.83
N LYS A 41 18.50 -2.20 -27.08
CA LYS A 41 17.19 -2.74 -27.41
C LYS A 41 17.06 -4.23 -27.06
N GLN A 42 18.09 -5.03 -27.32
CA GLN A 42 18.12 -6.44 -26.94
C GLN A 42 18.10 -6.60 -25.42
N SER A 43 18.99 -5.90 -24.71
CA SER A 43 19.04 -5.93 -23.24
C SER A 43 17.69 -5.58 -22.60
N MET A 44 16.97 -4.58 -23.16
CA MET A 44 15.62 -4.24 -22.70
C MET A 44 14.63 -5.38 -22.94
N LYS A 45 14.62 -5.95 -24.15
CA LYS A 45 13.75 -7.09 -24.49
C LYS A 45 14.00 -8.28 -23.56
N ASP A 46 15.26 -8.66 -23.39
CA ASP A 46 15.65 -9.78 -22.53
C ASP A 46 15.21 -9.55 -21.08
N THR A 47 15.33 -8.31 -20.59
CA THR A 47 14.86 -7.92 -19.26
C THR A 47 13.34 -8.07 -19.13
N PHE A 48 12.57 -7.60 -20.11
CA PHE A 48 11.12 -7.74 -20.12
C PHE A 48 10.67 -9.20 -20.22
N GLU A 49 11.30 -9.97 -21.09
CA GLU A 49 11.01 -11.39 -21.26
C GLU A 49 11.33 -12.18 -19.99
N TYR A 50 12.47 -11.90 -19.35
CA TYR A 50 12.83 -12.50 -18.07
C TYR A 50 11.82 -12.17 -16.96
N ALA A 51 11.43 -10.90 -16.84
CA ALA A 51 10.43 -10.46 -15.86
C ALA A 51 9.08 -11.16 -16.10
N LYS A 52 8.64 -11.25 -17.37
CA LYS A 52 7.42 -11.96 -17.76
C LYS A 52 7.48 -13.44 -17.39
N GLN A 53 8.54 -14.15 -17.80
CA GLN A 53 8.70 -15.58 -17.48
C GLN A 53 8.69 -15.84 -15.98
N LYS A 54 9.35 -14.98 -15.20
CA LYS A 54 9.39 -15.11 -13.74
C LYS A 54 8.02 -14.86 -13.11
N TRP A 55 7.28 -13.87 -13.61
CA TRP A 55 5.92 -13.59 -13.19
C TRP A 55 5.01 -14.77 -13.51
N ASP A 56 4.96 -15.21 -14.77
CA ASP A 56 4.12 -16.31 -15.24
C ASP A 56 4.39 -17.61 -14.47
N LYS A 57 5.65 -17.87 -14.08
CA LYS A 57 6.01 -19.05 -13.27
C LYS A 57 5.51 -18.99 -11.83
N SER A 58 5.53 -17.82 -11.20
CA SER A 58 5.21 -17.67 -9.77
C SER A 58 3.76 -17.24 -9.52
N HIS A 59 3.14 -16.60 -10.50
CA HIS A 59 1.84 -15.98 -10.33
C HIS A 59 0.75 -17.03 -10.54
N LYS A 60 -0.02 -17.30 -9.48
CA LYS A 60 -1.23 -18.10 -9.53
C LYS A 60 -2.39 -17.16 -9.29
N VAL A 61 -3.29 -17.05 -10.25
CA VAL A 61 -4.54 -16.29 -10.07
C VAL A 61 -5.44 -17.12 -9.18
N PRO A 62 -5.81 -16.64 -7.98
CA PRO A 62 -6.80 -17.32 -7.15
C PRO A 62 -8.15 -17.26 -7.86
N GLU A 63 -8.77 -18.42 -8.08
CA GLU A 63 -10.15 -18.49 -8.58
C GLU A 63 -11.11 -18.28 -7.41
N PHE A 64 -11.86 -17.18 -7.47
CA PHE A 64 -12.92 -16.87 -6.52
C PHE A 64 -14.27 -17.06 -7.19
N LYS A 65 -15.28 -17.49 -6.42
CA LYS A 65 -16.66 -17.57 -6.88
C LYS A 65 -17.55 -16.63 -6.07
N VAL A 66 -18.67 -16.25 -6.68
CA VAL A 66 -19.73 -15.52 -5.98
C VAL A 66 -20.26 -16.40 -4.85
N GLY A 67 -20.37 -15.84 -3.64
CA GLY A 67 -20.75 -16.56 -2.43
C GLY A 67 -19.59 -17.08 -1.57
N ASP A 68 -18.35 -17.05 -2.06
CA ASP A 68 -17.21 -17.48 -1.25
C ASP A 68 -16.94 -16.48 -0.11
N LEU A 69 -16.48 -17.02 1.03
CA LEU A 69 -16.05 -16.23 2.18
C LEU A 69 -14.58 -15.83 2.02
N VAL A 70 -14.31 -14.54 2.17
CA VAL A 70 -12.98 -13.98 1.99
C VAL A 70 -12.62 -12.98 3.07
N VAL A 71 -11.31 -12.82 3.32
CA VAL A 71 -10.77 -11.79 4.20
C VAL A 71 -10.12 -10.67 3.40
N VAL A 72 -10.30 -9.43 3.82
CA VAL A 72 -9.79 -8.23 3.12
C VAL A 72 -8.58 -7.65 3.86
N SER A 73 -7.52 -7.31 3.13
CA SER A 73 -6.31 -6.74 3.71
C SER A 73 -6.50 -5.30 4.21
N THR A 74 -5.92 -5.01 5.38
CA THR A 74 -5.96 -3.69 6.04
C THR A 74 -4.86 -2.71 5.63
N LEU A 75 -3.99 -3.11 4.68
CA LEU A 75 -2.84 -2.33 4.24
C LEU A 75 -3.21 -0.90 3.83
N ASN A 76 -4.29 -0.75 3.06
CA ASN A 76 -4.76 0.53 2.51
C ASN A 76 -5.96 1.12 3.29
N LEU A 77 -6.30 0.54 4.44
CA LEU A 77 -7.46 0.92 5.24
C LEU A 77 -6.99 1.74 6.45
N ASN A 78 -7.18 3.05 6.38
CA ASN A 78 -6.74 4.02 7.40
C ASN A 78 -7.73 4.21 8.56
N ASN A 79 -9.01 3.86 8.35
CA ASN A 79 -10.10 4.11 9.33
C ASN A 79 -10.47 2.86 10.14
N ILE A 80 -9.63 1.84 10.15
CA ILE A 80 -9.82 0.69 11.04
C ILE A 80 -9.35 1.10 12.42
N LYS A 81 -10.11 0.72 13.45
CA LYS A 81 -9.81 1.12 14.82
C LYS A 81 -8.45 0.57 15.29
N GLY A 82 -7.69 1.41 16.00
CA GLY A 82 -6.43 1.05 16.64
C GLY A 82 -5.17 1.51 15.90
N PRO A 83 -3.99 1.41 16.55
CA PRO A 83 -2.74 1.85 15.96
C PRO A 83 -2.28 0.89 14.85
N LYS A 84 -1.63 1.45 13.80
CA LYS A 84 -1.17 0.71 12.62
C LYS A 84 -0.36 -0.56 12.93
N LYS A 85 0.33 -0.61 14.07
CA LYS A 85 1.16 -1.74 14.50
C LYS A 85 0.39 -2.87 15.21
N LEU A 86 -0.78 -2.57 15.79
CA LEU A 86 -1.57 -3.55 16.57
C LEU A 86 -2.85 -3.98 15.85
N LYS A 87 -3.23 -3.32 14.75
CA LYS A 87 -4.38 -3.74 13.95
C LYS A 87 -4.09 -5.04 13.21
N ASP A 88 -5.11 -5.87 13.05
CA ASP A 88 -5.02 -7.08 12.25
C ASP A 88 -4.68 -6.75 10.79
N SER A 89 -3.88 -7.61 10.16
CA SER A 89 -3.49 -7.44 8.75
C SER A 89 -4.62 -7.74 7.77
N TYR A 90 -5.62 -8.50 8.22
CA TYR A 90 -6.82 -8.88 7.47
C TYR A 90 -8.05 -8.76 8.37
N VAL A 91 -9.16 -8.31 7.81
CA VAL A 91 -10.42 -8.14 8.54
C VAL A 91 -11.52 -8.97 7.89
N GLY A 92 -12.32 -9.57 8.75
CA GLY A 92 -13.65 -10.13 8.48
C GLY A 92 -13.65 -11.33 7.54
N PRO A 93 -14.53 -12.32 7.74
CA PRO A 93 -15.08 -13.05 6.62
C PRO A 93 -16.17 -12.17 5.97
N PHE A 94 -15.97 -11.80 4.72
CA PHE A 94 -16.95 -11.11 3.88
C PHE A 94 -17.38 -12.02 2.74
N VAL A 95 -18.62 -11.89 2.29
CA VAL A 95 -19.15 -12.66 1.18
C VAL A 95 -18.85 -11.93 -0.13
N ILE A 96 -18.40 -12.67 -1.14
CA ILE A 96 -18.27 -12.14 -2.49
C ILE A 96 -19.66 -11.98 -3.13
N VAL A 97 -20.01 -10.75 -3.49
CA VAL A 97 -21.28 -10.41 -4.16
C VAL A 97 -21.16 -10.54 -5.67
N SER A 98 -20.06 -10.05 -6.25
CA SER A 98 -19.83 -10.12 -7.69
C SER A 98 -18.34 -10.10 -8.04
N LEU A 99 -18.01 -10.63 -9.22
CA LEU A 99 -16.65 -10.62 -9.77
C LEU A 99 -16.59 -9.63 -10.92
N HIS A 100 -15.67 -8.67 -10.83
CA HIS A 100 -15.42 -7.66 -11.86
C HIS A 100 -14.17 -8.06 -12.65
N GLY A 101 -14.38 -8.97 -13.62
CA GLY A 101 -13.29 -9.56 -14.41
C GLY A 101 -12.38 -10.47 -13.57
N THR A 102 -11.12 -10.58 -13.96
CA THR A 102 -10.14 -11.48 -13.30
C THR A 102 -9.42 -10.85 -12.12
N ASN A 103 -9.46 -9.52 -11.99
CA ASN A 103 -8.55 -8.78 -11.12
C ASN A 103 -9.26 -8.08 -9.96
N ALA A 104 -10.58 -7.95 -9.99
CA ALA A 104 -11.34 -7.22 -8.99
C ALA A 104 -12.58 -8.02 -8.54
N VAL A 105 -12.88 -7.92 -7.25
CA VAL A 105 -13.97 -8.64 -6.61
C VAL A 105 -14.73 -7.65 -5.75
N GLN A 106 -16.06 -7.71 -5.80
CA GLN A 106 -16.94 -6.94 -4.94
C GLN A 106 -17.37 -7.80 -3.76
N VAL A 107 -17.13 -7.31 -2.56
CA VAL A 107 -17.52 -7.96 -1.30
C VAL A 107 -18.58 -7.15 -0.59
N GLU A 108 -19.42 -7.84 0.17
CA GLU A 108 -20.35 -7.20 1.08
C GLU A 108 -19.60 -6.78 2.34
N LEU A 109 -19.40 -5.46 2.52
CA LEU A 109 -18.72 -4.91 3.69
C LEU A 109 -19.73 -4.63 4.81
N SER A 110 -19.32 -4.86 6.06
CA SER A 110 -20.12 -4.62 7.25
C SER A 110 -19.24 -4.10 8.40
N GLY A 111 -19.84 -3.44 9.40
CA GLY A 111 -19.13 -2.90 10.57
C GLY A 111 -18.26 -1.68 10.23
N GLU A 112 -17.00 -1.67 10.69
CA GLU A 112 -16.07 -0.54 10.52
C GLU A 112 -15.77 -0.17 9.05
N LEU A 113 -16.15 -1.04 8.11
CA LEU A 113 -15.82 -0.98 6.69
C LEU A 113 -17.01 -0.59 5.79
N GLU A 114 -18.21 -0.39 6.34
CA GLU A 114 -19.41 -0.05 5.57
C GLU A 114 -19.24 1.20 4.70
N ASN A 115 -18.47 2.19 5.19
CA ASN A 115 -18.21 3.44 4.47
C ASN A 115 -17.08 3.34 3.44
N LYS A 116 -16.52 2.15 3.17
CA LYS A 116 -15.46 1.93 2.18
C LYS A 116 -16.01 1.37 0.88
N HIS A 117 -15.24 1.55 -0.19
CA HIS A 117 -15.60 1.02 -1.48
C HIS A 117 -15.60 -0.53 -1.43
N PRO A 118 -16.69 -1.21 -1.86
CA PRO A 118 -16.85 -2.65 -1.70
C PRO A 118 -16.02 -3.48 -2.70
N THR A 119 -15.45 -2.84 -3.72
CA THR A 119 -14.60 -3.53 -4.72
C THR A 119 -13.14 -3.48 -4.34
N PHE A 120 -12.50 -4.65 -4.27
CA PHE A 120 -11.08 -4.80 -3.98
C PHE A 120 -10.37 -5.59 -5.08
N PRO A 121 -9.09 -5.30 -5.34
CA PRO A 121 -8.24 -6.16 -6.15
C PRO A 121 -8.08 -7.55 -5.51
N VAL A 122 -8.00 -8.58 -6.36
CA VAL A 122 -7.76 -9.99 -5.97
C VAL A 122 -6.49 -10.15 -5.11
N SER A 123 -5.49 -9.29 -5.30
CA SER A 123 -4.24 -9.30 -4.51
C SER A 123 -4.42 -8.87 -3.04
N LEU A 124 -5.49 -8.13 -2.73
CA LEU A 124 -5.81 -7.68 -1.36
C LEU A 124 -6.81 -8.60 -0.66
N ILE A 125 -7.24 -9.67 -1.33
CA ILE A 125 -8.23 -10.61 -0.83
C ILE A 125 -7.58 -11.97 -0.64
N LYS A 126 -7.99 -12.69 0.42
CA LYS A 126 -7.63 -14.09 0.62
C LYS A 126 -8.88 -14.92 0.93
N PRO A 127 -8.90 -16.21 0.53
CA PRO A 127 -9.97 -17.11 0.96
C PRO A 127 -9.98 -17.23 2.48
N TYR A 128 -11.16 -17.19 3.09
CA TYR A 128 -11.32 -17.38 4.52
C TYR A 128 -11.09 -18.85 4.87
N GLN A 129 -10.17 -19.11 5.80
CA GLN A 129 -9.91 -20.44 6.33
C GLN A 129 -10.41 -20.48 7.79
N PRO A 130 -11.43 -21.29 8.10
CA PRO A 130 -11.87 -21.44 9.48
C PRO A 130 -10.75 -22.07 10.32
N ALA A 131 -10.67 -21.67 11.59
CA ALA A 131 -9.73 -22.28 12.51
C ALA A 131 -10.13 -23.75 12.76
N ASP A 132 -9.18 -24.66 12.58
CA ASP A 132 -9.36 -26.07 12.93
C ASP A 132 -9.38 -26.22 14.46
N LYS A 133 -10.54 -26.63 14.98
CA LYS A 133 -10.78 -26.78 16.42
C LYS A 133 -10.09 -28.02 16.99
N GLU A 134 -9.81 -29.03 16.16
CA GLU A 134 -9.16 -30.27 16.61
C GLU A 134 -7.66 -30.07 16.80
N LEU A 135 -7.02 -29.36 15.86
CA LEU A 135 -5.61 -29.01 15.95
C LEU A 135 -5.32 -27.94 17.01
N PHE A 136 -6.27 -27.02 17.26
CA PHE A 136 -6.08 -25.89 18.17
C PHE A 136 -7.27 -25.69 19.13
N PRO A 137 -7.51 -26.64 20.06
CA PRO A 137 -8.70 -26.62 20.92
C PRO A 137 -8.73 -25.44 21.91
N LEU A 138 -7.57 -24.87 22.26
CA LEU A 138 -7.45 -23.73 23.17
C LEU A 138 -7.57 -22.37 22.48
N ARG A 139 -7.68 -22.34 21.14
CA ARG A 139 -7.74 -21.09 20.38
C ARG A 139 -9.16 -20.55 20.37
N ASN A 140 -9.51 -19.82 21.43
CA ASN A 140 -10.75 -19.06 21.44
C ASN A 140 -10.62 -17.83 20.52
N PRO A 141 -11.65 -17.48 19.72
CA PRO A 141 -11.63 -16.23 18.96
C PRO A 141 -11.48 -15.09 19.97
N THR A 142 -10.42 -14.30 19.84
CA THR A 142 -10.23 -13.11 20.67
C THR A 142 -11.46 -12.21 20.46
N PRO A 143 -12.17 -11.82 21.52
CA PRO A 143 -13.14 -10.74 21.41
C PRO A 143 -12.42 -9.55 20.79
N LEU A 144 -13.05 -8.88 19.83
CA LEU A 144 -12.55 -7.61 19.31
C LEU A 144 -12.57 -6.62 20.47
N THR A 145 -11.47 -6.52 21.21
CA THR A 145 -11.30 -5.54 22.28
C THR A 145 -11.18 -4.20 21.58
N VAL A 146 -12.33 -3.57 21.34
CA VAL A 146 -12.41 -2.14 21.04
C VAL A 146 -11.61 -1.47 22.15
N ALA A 147 -10.40 -1.00 21.83
CA ALA A 147 -9.66 -0.14 22.74
C ALA A 147 -10.63 0.94 23.24
N PRO A 148 -10.59 1.33 24.53
CA PRO A 148 -11.39 2.43 25.02
C PRO A 148 -11.23 3.54 23.99
N MET A 149 -12.34 3.92 23.37
CA MET A 149 -12.33 5.11 22.54
C MET A 149 -11.82 6.16 23.51
N GLU A 150 -10.66 6.78 23.24
CA GLU A 150 -10.51 8.16 23.67
C GLU A 150 -11.78 8.80 23.15
N GLN A 151 -12.69 9.10 24.07
CA GLN A 151 -13.81 9.97 23.75
C GLN A 151 -13.10 11.13 23.07
N ASN A 152 -13.36 11.35 21.78
CA ASN A 152 -12.89 12.56 21.14
C ASN A 152 -13.54 13.64 21.97
N GLU A 153 -12.81 14.17 22.96
CA GLU A 153 -13.32 15.20 23.83
C GLU A 153 -13.73 16.30 22.88
N ASP A 154 -15.03 16.59 22.82
CA ASP A 154 -15.58 17.58 21.92
C ASP A 154 -14.78 18.86 22.13
N LYS A 155 -13.93 19.20 21.16
CA LYS A 155 -13.00 20.32 21.26
C LYS A 155 -13.80 21.62 21.25
N LYS A 156 -14.34 22.02 22.40
CA LYS A 156 -15.08 23.28 22.51
C LYS A 156 -14.12 24.44 22.38
N ILE A 157 -14.27 25.19 21.28
CA ILE A 157 -13.51 26.41 21.04
C ILE A 157 -13.97 27.45 22.07
N LYS A 158 -13.07 27.88 22.98
CA LYS A 158 -13.42 28.88 24.00
C LYS A 158 -13.39 30.31 23.46
N LYS A 159 -12.40 30.63 22.61
CA LYS A 159 -12.20 32.01 22.14
C LYS A 159 -11.48 32.06 20.80
N VAL A 160 -12.02 32.86 19.89
CA VAL A 160 -11.34 33.24 18.64
C VAL A 160 -10.41 34.42 18.95
N MET A 161 -9.11 34.26 18.71
CA MET A 161 -8.09 35.27 19.00
C MET A 161 -7.76 36.16 17.81
N LYS A 162 -7.69 35.61 16.60
CA LYS A 162 -7.22 36.38 15.42
C LYS A 162 -7.78 35.81 14.12
N GLU A 163 -8.27 36.68 13.25
CA GLU A 163 -8.70 36.32 11.88
C GLU A 163 -7.68 36.89 10.89
N ARG A 164 -7.26 36.08 9.90
CA ARG A 164 -6.49 36.59 8.75
C ARG A 164 -7.11 36.16 7.43
N ARG A 165 -7.06 37.07 6.45
CA ARG A 165 -7.44 36.81 5.05
C ARG A 165 -6.18 36.58 4.23
N LEU A 166 -6.08 35.43 3.57
CA LEU A 166 -4.99 35.16 2.65
C LEU A 166 -5.30 35.82 1.30
N ARG A 167 -4.40 36.67 0.78
CA ARG A 167 -4.55 37.27 -0.55
C ARG A 167 -4.46 36.16 -1.61
N GLY A 168 -5.46 36.09 -2.49
CA GLY A 168 -5.48 35.16 -3.64
C GLY A 168 -6.38 33.93 -3.50
N LYS A 169 -6.92 33.64 -2.31
CA LYS A 169 -7.96 32.62 -2.11
C LYS A 169 -9.08 33.23 -1.27
N ASN A 170 -10.35 33.05 -1.65
CA ASN A 170 -11.52 33.44 -0.84
C ASN A 170 -11.67 32.51 0.39
N GLN A 171 -10.61 32.39 1.20
CA GLN A 171 -10.55 31.55 2.38
C GLN A 171 -10.00 32.38 3.55
N ARG A 172 -10.63 32.20 4.70
CA ARG A 172 -10.29 32.86 5.97
C ARG A 172 -9.69 31.82 6.91
N GLU A 173 -8.60 32.16 7.56
CA GLU A 173 -8.01 31.36 8.62
C GLU A 173 -8.23 32.05 9.97
N ILE A 174 -8.59 31.25 10.96
CA ILE A 174 -8.86 31.72 12.32
C ILE A 174 -7.88 31.04 13.27
N LEU A 175 -7.24 31.84 14.11
CA LEU A 175 -6.48 31.41 15.27
C LEU A 175 -7.44 31.34 16.46
N SER A 176 -7.62 30.15 17.02
CA SER A 176 -8.45 29.91 18.20
C SER A 176 -7.64 29.31 19.33
N ASP A 177 -7.93 29.73 20.56
CA ASP A 177 -7.44 29.04 21.75
C ASP A 177 -8.27 27.79 22.00
N ILE A 178 -7.59 26.64 22.07
CA ILE A 178 -8.20 25.36 22.39
C ILE A 178 -7.64 24.95 23.75
N GLU A 179 -8.52 24.82 24.74
CA GLU A 179 -8.16 24.35 26.07
C GLU A 179 -8.56 22.88 26.17
N ILE A 180 -7.56 22.00 26.07
CA ILE A 180 -7.69 20.58 26.42
C ILE A 180 -7.24 20.48 27.88
N GLN A 181 -7.97 19.75 28.74
CA GLN A 181 -7.71 19.75 30.17
C GLN A 181 -6.22 19.50 30.47
N SER A 182 -5.58 20.55 31.00
CA SER A 182 -4.16 20.72 31.37
C SER A 182 -3.13 21.14 30.31
N MET A 183 -3.47 21.32 29.01
CA MET A 183 -2.49 21.77 28.01
C MET A 183 -3.03 22.87 27.08
N LYS A 184 -2.42 24.07 27.16
CA LYS A 184 -2.71 25.19 26.25
C LYS A 184 -1.94 24.99 24.94
N MET A 185 -2.66 24.81 23.83
CA MET A 185 -2.06 24.72 22.50
C MET A 185 -2.68 25.73 21.55
N ASN A 186 -1.83 26.49 20.86
CA ASN A 186 -2.23 27.51 19.88
C ASN A 186 -1.86 27.03 18.48
N GLY A 187 -2.80 27.09 17.53
CA GLY A 187 -2.56 26.66 16.15
C GLY A 187 -3.52 27.31 15.14
N TRP A 188 -3.06 27.51 13.91
CA TRP A 188 -3.88 28.05 12.82
C TRP A 188 -4.81 26.97 12.26
N GLN A 189 -6.11 27.24 12.20
CA GLN A 189 -7.09 26.34 11.58
C GLN A 189 -7.97 27.05 10.55
N ASN A 190 -8.46 26.28 9.58
CA ASN A 190 -9.26 26.80 8.48
C ASN A 190 -10.72 27.00 8.95
N GLN A 191 -11.34 28.14 8.61
CA GLN A 191 -12.63 28.53 9.18
C GLN A 191 -13.78 27.55 8.88
N LYS A 192 -13.70 26.78 7.77
CA LYS A 192 -14.73 25.79 7.40
C LYS A 192 -14.91 24.66 8.41
N TYR A 193 -13.87 24.36 9.20
CA TYR A 193 -13.92 23.29 10.21
C TYR A 193 -14.45 23.79 11.56
N LEU A 194 -14.59 25.11 11.75
CA LEU A 194 -15.06 25.70 13.01
C LEU A 194 -16.59 25.74 13.09
N THR A 195 -17.29 25.76 11.96
CA THR A 195 -18.76 25.77 11.93
C THR A 195 -19.40 24.43 12.28
N GLN A 196 -18.64 23.33 12.24
CA GLN A 196 -19.12 21.98 12.54
C GLN A 196 -19.04 21.59 14.02
N ILE A 197 -18.39 22.42 14.85
CA ILE A 197 -18.08 22.11 16.25
C ILE A 197 -19.05 22.83 17.22
N ASN A 198 -19.81 23.81 16.73
CA ASN A 198 -20.72 24.65 17.53
C ASN A 198 -22.21 24.45 17.22
N SER A 199 -22.61 23.32 16.62
CA SER A 199 -24.02 22.91 16.52
C SER A 199 -24.30 21.71 17.41
#